data_AF-A0A9D4IBZ6-F1
#
_entry.id   AF-A0A9D4IBZ6-F1
#
_cell.length_a   1.000
_cell.length_b   1.000
_cell.length_c   1.000
_cell.angle_alpha   90.00
_cell.angle_beta   90.00
_cell.angle_gamma   90.00
#
_symmetry.space_group_name_H-M   'P 1'
#
loop_
_entity.id
_entity.type
_entity.pdbx_description
1 polymer ?
#
loop_
_entity_poly.entity_id
_entity_poly.type
_entity_poly.pdbx_seq_one_letter_code
_entity_poly.pdbx_strand_id
1 'polypeptide(L)'
;MSTNNDPNKRYEVLFSMLEIYNEQVRDLLSKDNPKGGLNVRQNPKLGMFYVEGLKKVPVGSYSEIEKRMEQGNFTNKCNLL
;
A
#
# COMPACT_ATOMS: atom_id res chain seq x y z
N MET A 1 4.17 -0.01 -24.37
CA MET A 1 5.00 -0.19 -23.16
C MET A 1 6.45 0.02 -23.57
N SER A 2 7.03 1.18 -23.26
CA SER A 2 8.40 1.52 -23.63
C SER A 2 9.37 0.51 -23.00
N THR A 3 10.08 -0.26 -23.83
CA THR A 3 11.05 -1.24 -23.38
C THR A 3 12.27 -0.50 -22.84
N ASN A 4 12.38 -0.43 -21.51
CA ASN A 4 13.61 0.01 -20.83
C ASN A 4 14.71 -1.03 -21.13
N ASN A 5 15.49 -0.79 -22.17
CA ASN A 5 16.47 -1.72 -22.71
C ASN A 5 17.90 -1.45 -22.20
N ASP A 6 18.02 -0.71 -21.09
CA ASP A 6 19.32 -0.43 -20.47
C ASP A 6 19.68 -1.56 -19.50
N PRO A 7 20.69 -2.41 -19.83
CA PRO A 7 21.02 -3.58 -19.02
C PRO A 7 21.58 -3.22 -17.64
N ASN A 8 21.90 -1.95 -17.38
CA ASN A 8 22.42 -1.50 -16.09
C ASN A 8 21.37 -0.86 -15.18
N LYS A 9 20.10 -0.79 -15.63
CA LYS A 9 19.00 -0.22 -14.83
C LYS A 9 18.15 -1.32 -14.21
N ARG A 10 17.94 -1.22 -12.90
CA ARG A 10 17.01 -2.06 -12.15
C ARG A 10 15.89 -1.18 -11.61
N TYR A 11 14.67 -1.65 -11.76
CA TYR A 11 13.47 -0.97 -11.28
C TYR A 11 12.84 -1.82 -10.19
N GLU A 12 12.43 -1.17 -9.11
CA GLU A 12 11.64 -1.77 -8.05
C GLU A 12 10.29 -1.05 -8.01
N VAL A 13 9.20 -1.83 -8.03
CA VAL A 13 7.85 -1.31 -7.89
C VAL A 13 7.29 -1.84 -6.58
N LEU A 14 6.82 -0.92 -5.75
CA LEU A 14 6.20 -1.22 -4.46
C LEU A 14 4.71 -0.87 -4.55
N PHE A 15 3.88 -1.76 -4.04
CA PHE A 15 2.44 -1.59 -3.95
C PHE A 15 2.01 -1.42 -2.49
N SER A 16 1.15 -0.44 -2.23
CA SER A 16 0.53 -0.20 -0.92
C SER A 16 -0.91 0.24 -1.14
N MET A 17 -1.83 -0.22 -0.29
CA MET A 17 -3.25 0.09 -0.40
C MET A 17 -3.80 0.41 0.99
N LEU A 18 -4.44 1.58 1.12
CA LEU A 18 -4.98 2.08 2.38
C LEU A 18 -6.41 2.57 2.20
N GLU A 19 -7.15 2.60 3.30
CA GLU A 19 -8.47 3.19 3.41
C GLU A 19 -8.44 4.28 4.47
N ILE A 20 -9.16 5.37 4.23
CA ILE A 20 -9.39 6.42 5.22
C ILE A 20 -10.89 6.44 5.49
N TYR A 21 -11.28 6.05 6.70
CA TYR A 21 -12.68 6.03 7.10
C TYR A 21 -12.81 6.58 8.52
N ASN A 22 -13.75 7.52 8.72
CA ASN A 22 -13.97 8.19 10.00
C ASN A 22 -12.65 8.72 10.63
N GLU A 23 -11.84 9.38 9.79
CA GLU A 23 -10.52 9.93 10.17
C GLU A 23 -9.48 8.90 10.64
N GLN A 24 -9.75 7.60 10.48
CA GLN A 24 -8.81 6.52 10.77
C GLN A 24 -8.22 5.97 9.49
N VAL A 25 -6.89 5.85 9.47
CA VAL A 25 -6.15 5.20 8.37
C VAL A 25 -6.05 3.71 8.63
N ARG A 26 -6.39 2.88 7.65
CA ARG A 26 -6.26 1.42 7.72
C ARG A 26 -5.46 0.90 6.55
N ASP A 27 -4.62 -0.09 6.81
CA ASP A 27 -3.90 -0.82 5.78
C ASP A 27 -4.76 -1.99 5.29
N LEU A 28 -5.07 -1.98 4.00
CA LEU A 28 -5.91 -3.01 3.36
C LEU A 28 -5.13 -4.29 3.06
N LEU A 29 -3.79 -4.23 3.07
CA LEU A 29 -2.89 -5.36 2.85
C LEU A 29 -2.43 -6.02 4.17
N SER A 30 -2.85 -5.46 5.30
CA SER A 30 -2.66 -6.02 6.63
C SER A 30 -4.01 -6.48 7.21
N LYS A 31 -4.02 -7.65 7.83
CA LYS A 31 -5.17 -8.12 8.62
C LYS A 31 -5.17 -7.50 10.03
N ASP A 32 -3.98 -7.15 10.51
CA ASP A 32 -3.76 -6.61 11.85
C ASP A 32 -3.64 -5.10 11.74
N ASN A 33 -4.78 -4.42 11.89
CA ASN A 33 -4.84 -2.96 11.99
C ASN A 33 -4.96 -2.56 13.47
N PRO A 34 -4.13 -1.63 13.97
CA PRO A 34 -4.22 -1.18 15.36
C PRO A 34 -5.57 -0.50 15.64
N LYS A 35 -6.09 -0.66 16.86
CA LYS A 35 -7.28 0.07 17.32
C LYS A 35 -7.01 1.58 17.26
N GLY A 36 -7.79 2.30 16.46
CA GLY A 36 -7.60 3.74 16.21
C GLY A 36 -6.93 4.08 14.88
N GLY A 37 -6.47 3.08 14.10
CA GLY A 37 -5.83 3.28 12.80
C GLY A 37 -4.32 3.57 12.87
N LEU A 38 -3.71 3.67 11.69
CA LEU A 38 -2.29 3.98 11.53
C LEU A 38 -2.01 5.47 11.72
N ASN A 39 -0.86 5.78 12.33
CA ASN A 39 -0.44 7.16 12.56
C ASN A 39 0.02 7.82 11.26
N VAL A 40 -0.48 9.02 11.01
CA VAL A 40 -0.02 9.89 9.91
C VAL A 40 1.01 10.86 10.46
N ARG A 41 2.20 10.89 9.84
CA ARG A 41 3.29 11.80 10.22
C ARG A 41 3.67 12.67 9.03
N GLN A 42 4.22 13.85 9.30
CA GLN A 42 4.75 14.74 8.27
C GLN A 42 6.28 14.74 8.32
N ASN A 43 6.94 14.66 7.16
CA ASN A 43 8.38 14.91 7.08
C ASN A 43 8.63 16.42 6.84
N PRO A 44 9.24 17.16 7.80
CA PRO A 44 9.42 18.61 7.69
C PRO A 44 10.24 19.05 6.47
N LYS A 45 11.17 18.20 5.99
CA LYS A 45 12.05 18.53 4.86
C LYS A 45 11.39 18.29 3.49
N LEU A 46 10.48 17.32 3.43
CA LEU A 46 9.85 16.88 2.18
C LEU A 46 8.41 17.40 2.04
N GLY A 47 7.82 17.98 3.09
CA GLY A 47 6.45 18.49 3.10
C GLY A 47 5.36 17.42 3.02
N MET A 48 5.71 16.19 2.66
CA MET A 48 4.78 15.08 2.46
C MET A 48 4.39 14.38 3.77
N PHE A 49 3.12 13.97 3.83
CA PHE A 49 2.60 13.07 4.84
C PHE A 49 2.90 11.62 4.47
N TYR A 50 3.32 10.84 5.45
CA TYR A 50 3.49 9.40 5.31
C TYR A 50 2.76 8.69 6.45
N VAL A 51 2.28 7.50 6.15
CA VAL A 51 1.62 6.64 7.12
C VAL A 51 2.66 5.72 7.72
N GLU A 52 2.84 5.82 9.03
CA GLU A 52 3.73 4.94 9.78
C GLU A 52 3.12 3.54 9.85
N GLY A 53 3.92 2.52 9.52
CA GLY A 53 3.48 1.12 9.54
C GLY A 53 2.67 0.68 8.32
N LEU A 54 2.47 1.53 7.31
CA LEU A 54 1.82 1.14 6.06
C LEU A 54 2.68 0.11 5.30
N LYS A 55 2.08 -1.05 4.99
CA LYS A 55 2.75 -2.13 4.29
C LYS A 55 3.01 -1.77 2.83
N LYS A 56 4.26 -1.97 2.42
CA LYS A 56 4.72 -1.85 1.04
C LYS A 56 5.16 -3.22 0.57
N VAL A 57 4.54 -3.71 -0.49
CA VAL A 57 4.81 -5.05 -1.02
C VAL A 57 5.47 -4.91 -2.39
N PRO A 58 6.64 -5.53 -2.62
CA PRO A 58 7.25 -5.53 -3.94
C PRO A 58 6.39 -6.29 -4.93
N VAL A 59 6.25 -5.74 -6.14
CA VAL A 59 5.51 -6.32 -7.26
C VAL A 59 6.36 -6.26 -8.52
N GLY A 60 6.39 -7.37 -9.27
CA GLY A 60 7.18 -7.51 -10.50
C GLY A 60 6.33 -7.55 -11.77
N SER A 61 5.01 -7.69 -11.67
CA SER A 61 4.12 -7.82 -12.83
C SER A 61 2.75 -7.20 -12.60
N TYR A 62 2.04 -6.91 -13.69
CA TYR A 62 0.67 -6.42 -13.62
C TYR A 62 -0.28 -7.42 -12.95
N SER A 63 -0.11 -8.73 -13.22
CA SER A 63 -0.92 -9.78 -12.58
C SER A 63 -0.71 -9.81 -11.05
N GLU A 64 0.50 -9.53 -10.57
CA GLU A 64 0.73 -9.41 -9.13
C GLU A 64 0.02 -8.20 -8.55
N ILE A 65 0.02 -7.06 -9.23
CA ILE A 65 -0.72 -5.86 -8.81
C ILE A 65 -2.22 -6.17 -8.68
N GLU A 66 -2.81 -6.83 -9.68
CA GLU A 66 -4.22 -7.22 -9.66
C GLU A 66 -4.54 -8.15 -8.48
N LYS A 67 -3.70 -9.17 -8.23
CA LYS A 67 -3.82 -10.04 -7.04
C LYS A 67 -3.73 -9.26 -5.73
N ARG A 68 -2.85 -8.27 -5.63
CA ARG A 68 -2.74 -7.41 -4.42
C ARG A 68 -3.97 -6.53 -4.25
N MET A 69 -4.54 -6.01 -5.34
CA MET A 69 -5.78 -5.24 -5.30
C MET A 69 -6.97 -6.10 -4.83
N GLU A 70 -7.12 -7.31 -5.37
CA GLU A 70 -8.16 -8.26 -4.93
C GLU A 70 -8.00 -8.64 -3.46
N GLN A 71 -6.76 -8.90 -3.03
CA GLN A 71 -6.43 -9.15 -1.63
C GLN A 71 -6.89 -8.00 -0.72
N GLY A 72 -6.59 -6.75 -1.10
CA GLY A 72 -7.03 -5.56 -0.36
C GLY A 72 -8.55 -5.43 -0.26
N ASN A 73 -9.25 -5.69 -1.37
CA ASN A 73 -10.72 -5.67 -1.40
C ASN A 73 -11.36 -6.77 -0.53
N PHE A 74 -10.73 -7.94 -0.43
CA PHE A 74 -11.25 -9.03 0.40
C PHE A 74 -11.06 -8.78 1.90
N THR A 75 -9.98 -8.09 2.31
CA THR A 75 -9.78 -7.66 3.71
C THR A 75 -10.95 -6.82 4.21
N ASN A 76 -11.54 -5.98 3.35
CA ASN A 76 -12.74 -5.20 3.67
C ASN A 76 -14.02 -6.05 3.81
N LYS A 77 -14.11 -7.19 3.11
CA LYS A 77 -15.28 -8.08 3.17
C LYS A 77 -15.32 -8.98 4.40
N CYS A 78 -14.16 -9.38 4.95
CA CYS A 78 -14.12 -10.25 6.14
C CYS A 78 -14.52 -9.57 7.46
N ASN A 79 -14.66 -8.23 7.50
CA ASN A 79 -15.12 -7.51 8.69
C ASN A 79 -16.62 -7.10 8.61
N LEU A 80 -17.36 -7.59 7.61
CA LEU A 80 -18.79 -7.30 7.42
C LEU A 80 -19.72 -8.50 7.68
N LEU A 81 -19.20 -9.59 8.27
CA LEU A 81 -19.95 -10.76 8.73
C LEU A 81 -19.58 -11.04 10.19
#